data_AF-A0A8T4Y864-F1
#
_entry.id   AF-A0A8T4Y864-F1
#
_cell.length_a   1.000
_cell.length_b   1.000
_cell.length_c   1.000
_cell.angle_alpha   90.00
_cell.angle_beta   90.00
_cell.angle_gamma   90.00
#
_symmetry.space_group_name_H-M   'P 1'
#
loop_
_entity.id
_entity.type
_entity.pdbx_description
1 polymer ?
#
loop_
_entity_poly.entity_id
_entity_poly.type
_entity_poly.pdbx_seq_one_letter_code
_entity_poly.pdbx_strand_id
1 'polypeptide(L)'
;MSGQNKLKVHLEFGEAKADIEGDVNQVFEVIVRFLTKIYPNLETVNKLVYTPDVSSLAAKLIGKVEITTEGPILVLRNEMSARDAICTALLGAYVGNKLGKLSKDALSSAELAKITEKARKTISNEVPKLITEGIIERTAEGEYKLTVLGIRKTEEKMACL
;
A
#
# COMPACT_ATOMS: atom_id res chain seq x y z
N MET A 1 47.50 -17.03 5.03
CA MET A 1 46.38 -17.05 6.00
C MET A 1 45.90 -15.62 6.19
N SER A 2 44.85 -15.21 5.47
CA SER A 2 44.27 -13.86 5.61
C SER A 2 43.39 -13.84 6.85
N GLY A 3 43.85 -13.19 7.91
CA GLY A 3 43.06 -12.96 9.12
C GLY A 3 41.79 -12.19 8.75
N GLN A 4 40.62 -12.81 8.92
CA GLN A 4 39.36 -12.10 8.81
C GLN A 4 39.33 -11.05 9.92
N ASN A 5 39.45 -9.77 9.54
CA ASN A 5 39.30 -8.66 10.48
C ASN A 5 37.92 -8.76 11.11
N LYS A 6 37.88 -9.05 12.41
CA LYS A 6 36.66 -9.03 13.21
C LYS A 6 36.37 -7.60 13.61
N LEU A 7 35.11 -7.19 13.45
CA LEU A 7 34.60 -5.92 13.92
C LEU A 7 34.05 -6.13 15.34
N LYS A 8 34.50 -5.30 16.28
CA LYS A 8 33.99 -5.27 17.65
C LYS A 8 33.28 -3.94 17.91
N VAL A 9 32.08 -4.01 18.47
CA VAL A 9 31.22 -2.85 18.72
C VAL A 9 30.62 -2.95 20.12
N HIS A 10 30.64 -1.84 20.83
CA HIS A 10 30.02 -1.66 22.13
C HIS A 10 28.85 -0.68 21.94
N LEU A 11 27.62 -1.14 22.20
CA LEU A 11 26.39 -0.36 22.08
C LEU A 11 25.83 -0.06 23.46
N GLU A 12 25.47 1.20 23.72
CA GLU A 12 24.86 1.63 24.98
C GLU A 12 23.75 2.64 24.69
N PHE A 13 22.55 2.37 25.21
CA PHE A 13 21.40 3.29 25.17
C PHE A 13 20.58 3.16 26.45
N GLY A 14 20.67 4.17 27.33
CA GLY A 14 20.09 4.09 28.67
C GLY A 14 20.70 2.93 29.46
N GLU A 15 19.85 2.06 29.99
CA GLU A 15 20.29 0.85 30.72
C GLU A 15 20.63 -0.33 29.79
N ALA A 16 20.29 -0.25 28.50
CA ALA A 16 20.55 -1.32 27.55
C ALA A 16 21.99 -1.24 27.04
N LYS A 17 22.75 -2.33 27.22
CA LYS A 17 24.13 -2.47 26.76
C LYS A 17 24.29 -3.76 25.96
N ALA A 18 25.11 -3.73 24.91
CA ALA A 18 25.46 -4.91 24.14
C ALA A 18 26.89 -4.80 23.59
N ASP A 19 27.66 -5.87 23.82
CA ASP A 19 29.00 -6.04 23.28
C ASP A 19 28.97 -7.11 22.21
N ILE A 20 29.42 -6.77 21.01
CA ILE A 20 29.27 -7.61 19.81
C ILE A 20 30.64 -7.71 19.12
N GLU A 21 31.03 -8.92 18.73
CA GLU A 21 32.24 -9.16 17.95
C GLU A 21 31.95 -10.22 16.87
N GLY A 22 32.28 -9.93 15.62
CA GLY A 22 32.03 -10.83 14.50
C GLY A 22 32.52 -10.26 13.17
N ASP A 23 32.11 -10.87 12.06
CA ASP A 23 32.27 -10.22 10.76
C ASP A 23 31.30 -9.05 10.59
N VAL A 24 31.55 -8.21 9.58
CA VAL A 24 30.80 -6.98 9.36
C VAL A 24 29.29 -7.22 9.19
N ASN A 25 28.88 -8.29 8.50
CA ASN A 25 27.47 -8.57 8.25
C ASN A 25 26.79 -9.06 9.53
N GLN A 26 27.44 -9.95 10.28
CA GLN A 26 26.95 -10.42 11.58
C GLN A 26 26.77 -9.27 12.56
N VAL A 27 27.78 -8.40 12.66
CA VAL A 27 27.74 -7.24 13.56
C VAL A 27 26.61 -6.27 13.15
N PHE A 28 26.44 -6.02 11.85
CA PHE A 28 25.34 -5.17 11.35
C PHE A 28 23.95 -5.73 11.71
N GLU A 29 23.72 -7.04 11.52
CA GLU A 29 22.44 -7.66 11.87
C GLU A 29 22.11 -7.55 13.37
N VAL A 30 23.11 -7.67 14.24
CA VAL A 30 22.91 -7.56 15.69
C VAL A 30 22.67 -6.11 16.10
N ILE A 31 23.38 -5.15 15.49
CA ILE A 31 23.12 -3.71 15.68
C ILE A 31 21.68 -3.37 15.30
N VAL A 32 21.23 -3.80 14.11
CA VAL A 32 19.85 -3.53 13.64
C VAL A 32 18.82 -4.13 14.61
N ARG A 33 19.02 -5.37 15.07
CA ARG A 33 18.13 -6.01 16.06
C ARG A 33 18.13 -5.30 17.42
N PHE A 34 19.29 -4.87 17.90
CA PHE A 34 19.40 -4.12 19.14
C PHE A 34 18.61 -2.82 19.06
N LEU A 35 18.80 -2.07 17.97
CA LEU A 35 18.13 -0.80 17.71
C LEU A 35 16.61 -0.97 17.57
N THR A 36 16.12 -1.96 16.81
CA THR A 36 14.68 -2.20 16.64
C THR A 36 14.00 -2.72 17.90
N LYS A 37 14.72 -3.43 18.78
CA LYS A 37 14.17 -3.92 20.05
C LYS A 37 14.02 -2.81 21.10
N ILE A 38 14.99 -1.90 21.16
CA ILE A 38 15.02 -0.81 22.16
C ILE A 38 14.20 0.39 21.71
N TYR A 39 14.13 0.62 20.40
CA TYR A 39 13.41 1.74 19.82
C TYR A 39 12.55 1.26 18.63
N PRO A 40 11.42 0.57 18.88
CA PRO A 40 10.58 0.02 17.82
C PRO A 40 10.07 1.07 16.82
N ASN A 41 9.95 2.32 17.28
CA ASN A 41 9.52 3.48 16.48
C ASN A 41 10.70 4.30 15.92
N LEU A 42 11.82 3.65 15.57
CA LEU A 42 12.90 4.34 14.87
C LEU A 42 12.36 5.05 13.64
N GLU A 43 12.52 6.36 13.60
CA GLU A 43 12.03 7.21 12.51
C GLU A 43 12.54 6.71 11.15
N THR A 44 13.78 6.21 11.08
CA THR A 44 14.38 5.63 9.88
C THR A 44 13.69 4.34 9.42
N VAL A 45 13.30 3.46 10.35
CA VAL A 45 12.56 2.22 10.02
C VAL A 45 11.14 2.58 9.58
N ASN A 46 10.50 3.51 10.27
CA ASN A 46 9.20 4.04 9.90
C ASN A 46 9.19 4.71 8.51
N LYS A 47 10.28 5.38 8.12
CA LYS A 47 10.45 5.94 6.77
C LYS A 47 10.70 4.89 5.68
N LEU A 48 11.13 3.69 6.05
CA LEU A 48 11.37 2.58 5.11
C LEU A 48 10.10 1.77 4.82
N VAL A 49 9.20 1.66 5.79
CA VAL A 49 7.96 0.88 5.68
C VAL A 49 6.83 1.74 5.13
N TYR A 50 6.33 1.40 3.94
CA TYR A 50 5.10 2.00 3.44
C TYR A 50 3.88 1.28 4.05
N THR A 51 3.14 1.99 4.88
CA THR A 51 1.83 1.57 5.38
C THR A 51 0.79 2.58 4.90
N PRO A 52 -0.26 2.15 4.17
CA PRO A 52 -1.34 3.05 3.76
C PRO A 52 -1.97 3.75 4.96
N ASP A 53 -1.91 5.08 4.99
CA ASP A 53 -2.63 5.89 5.96
C ASP A 53 -4.07 6.11 5.48
N VAL A 54 -5.00 5.37 6.06
CA VAL A 54 -6.43 5.42 5.71
C VAL A 54 -7.01 6.82 5.89
N SER A 55 -6.53 7.61 6.86
CA SER A 55 -7.03 8.96 7.11
C SER A 55 -6.56 9.92 6.01
N SER A 56 -5.28 9.84 5.64
CA SER A 56 -4.72 10.59 4.51
C SER A 56 -5.42 10.24 3.19
N LEU A 57 -5.62 8.95 2.93
CA LEU A 57 -6.32 8.47 1.73
C LEU A 57 -7.77 8.94 1.70
N ALA A 58 -8.49 8.86 2.83
CA ALA A 58 -9.85 9.35 2.93
C ALA A 58 -9.95 10.85 2.62
N ALA A 59 -9.04 11.66 3.16
CA ALA A 59 -8.98 13.09 2.87
C ALA A 59 -8.78 13.38 1.36
N LYS A 60 -7.91 12.62 0.69
CA LYS A 60 -7.67 12.73 -0.76
C LYS A 60 -8.87 12.30 -1.63
N LEU A 61 -9.74 11.43 -1.10
CA LEU A 61 -10.94 10.98 -1.79
C LEU A 61 -12.11 11.97 -1.67
N ILE A 62 -12.09 12.90 -0.71
CA ILE A 62 -13.15 13.90 -0.52
C ILE A 62 -13.34 14.70 -1.82
N GLY A 63 -14.59 14.79 -2.28
CA GLY A 63 -14.95 15.47 -3.54
C GLY A 63 -14.64 14.68 -4.81
N LYS A 64 -13.95 13.53 -4.72
CA LYS A 64 -13.64 12.64 -5.85
C LYS A 64 -14.43 11.33 -5.78
N VAL A 65 -14.65 10.80 -4.57
CA VAL A 65 -15.39 9.57 -4.30
C VAL A 65 -16.35 9.76 -3.14
N GLU A 66 -17.58 9.29 -3.33
CA GLU A 66 -18.57 9.12 -2.26
C GLU A 66 -18.70 7.64 -1.93
N ILE A 67 -18.70 7.28 -0.64
CA ILE A 67 -18.82 5.88 -0.21
C ILE A 67 -20.25 5.64 0.28
N THR A 68 -20.95 4.74 -0.38
CA THR A 68 -22.32 4.34 -0.03
C THR A 68 -22.37 2.87 0.40
N THR A 69 -23.52 2.41 0.88
CA THR A 69 -23.73 0.98 1.20
C THR A 69 -23.67 0.06 -0.02
N GLU A 70 -23.85 0.59 -1.23
CA GLU A 70 -23.76 -0.17 -2.49
C GLU A 70 -22.34 -0.22 -3.08
N GLY A 71 -21.41 0.56 -2.53
CA GLY A 71 -20.07 0.74 -3.09
C GLY A 71 -19.67 2.21 -3.25
N PRO A 72 -18.44 2.44 -3.74
CA PRO A 72 -17.96 3.78 -4.05
C PRO A 72 -18.61 4.35 -5.32
N ILE A 73 -18.88 5.65 -5.32
CA ILE A 73 -19.37 6.44 -6.44
C ILE A 73 -18.30 7.45 -6.83
N LEU A 74 -17.92 7.48 -8.11
CA LEU A 74 -16.94 8.42 -8.64
C LEU A 74 -17.61 9.72 -9.11
N VAL A 75 -17.26 10.83 -8.46
CA VAL A 75 -17.82 12.16 -8.75
C VAL A 75 -17.31 12.71 -10.10
N LEU A 76 -16.03 12.48 -10.43
CA LEU A 76 -15.36 12.97 -11.65
C LEU A 76 -14.95 11.86 -12.62
N ARG A 77 -15.74 10.78 -12.72
CA ARG A 77 -15.41 9.58 -13.52
C ARG A 77 -15.16 9.81 -15.02
N ASN A 78 -15.78 10.83 -15.61
CA ASN A 78 -15.70 11.09 -17.05
C ASN A 78 -14.37 11.73 -17.46
N GLU A 79 -13.69 12.39 -16.52
CA GLU A 79 -12.38 13.01 -16.73
C GLU A 79 -11.24 12.01 -16.55
N MET A 80 -11.54 10.82 -16.03
CA MET A 80 -10.55 9.78 -15.76
C MET A 80 -10.39 8.80 -16.94
N SER A 81 -9.14 8.41 -17.18
CA SER A 81 -8.84 7.24 -17.99
C SER A 81 -9.48 5.99 -17.38
N ALA A 82 -9.72 4.94 -18.17
CA ALA A 82 -10.31 3.71 -17.64
C ALA A 82 -9.45 3.11 -16.52
N ARG A 83 -8.12 3.17 -16.67
CA ARG A 83 -7.16 2.76 -15.66
C ARG A 83 -7.33 3.53 -14.35
N ASP A 84 -7.34 4.86 -14.43
CA ASP A 84 -7.39 5.72 -13.24
C ASP A 84 -8.77 5.62 -12.55
N ALA A 85 -9.84 5.46 -13.33
CA ALA A 85 -11.18 5.22 -12.79
C ALA A 85 -11.26 3.88 -12.03
N ILE A 86 -10.69 2.80 -12.59
CA ILE A 86 -10.61 1.48 -11.91
C ILE A 86 -9.83 1.59 -10.60
N CYS A 87 -8.63 2.18 -10.64
CA CYS A 87 -7.81 2.35 -9.45
C CYS A 87 -8.50 3.20 -8.38
N THR A 88 -9.16 4.29 -8.78
CA THR A 88 -9.87 5.18 -7.85
C THR A 88 -11.10 4.49 -7.23
N ALA A 89 -11.85 3.71 -8.02
CA ALA A 89 -12.97 2.93 -7.51
C ALA A 89 -12.50 1.90 -6.47
N LEU A 90 -11.42 1.17 -6.76
CA LEU A 90 -10.85 0.18 -5.83
C LEU A 90 -10.25 0.84 -4.58
N LEU A 91 -9.67 2.04 -4.70
CA LEU A 91 -9.20 2.79 -3.53
C LEU A 91 -10.38 3.22 -2.65
N GLY A 92 -11.49 3.64 -3.26
CA GLY A 92 -12.74 3.90 -2.55
C GLY A 92 -13.28 2.66 -1.83
N ALA A 93 -13.21 1.49 -2.46
CA ALA A 93 -13.60 0.22 -1.83
C ALA A 93 -12.69 -0.13 -0.63
N TYR A 94 -11.38 0.02 -0.79
CA TYR A 94 -10.40 -0.18 0.29
C TYR A 94 -10.65 0.75 1.48
N VAL A 95 -10.74 2.06 1.25
CA VAL A 95 -10.99 3.04 2.32
C VAL A 95 -12.36 2.80 2.95
N GLY A 96 -13.40 2.55 2.15
CA GLY A 96 -14.75 2.26 2.66
C GLY A 96 -14.80 1.02 3.53
N ASN A 97 -14.07 -0.03 3.18
CA ASN A 97 -13.95 -1.22 4.01
C ASN A 97 -13.19 -0.95 5.32
N LYS A 98 -12.06 -0.25 5.26
CA LYS A 98 -11.28 0.11 6.46
C LYS A 98 -12.04 1.04 7.42
N LEU A 99 -12.94 1.87 6.91
CA LEU A 99 -13.83 2.72 7.69
C LEU A 99 -15.11 2.01 8.16
N GLY A 100 -15.29 0.72 7.84
CA GLY A 100 -16.47 -0.07 8.21
C GLY A 100 -17.75 0.34 7.48
N LYS A 101 -17.64 1.03 6.34
CA LYS A 101 -18.78 1.45 5.49
C LYS A 101 -19.10 0.43 4.40
N LEU A 102 -18.14 -0.39 4.01
CA LEU A 102 -18.29 -1.48 3.03
C LEU A 102 -17.88 -2.81 3.66
N SER A 103 -18.57 -3.88 3.30
CA SER A 103 -18.27 -5.23 3.79
C SER A 103 -17.01 -5.85 3.17
N LYS A 104 -16.57 -5.34 2.00
CA LYS A 104 -15.41 -5.82 1.25
C LYS A 104 -14.61 -4.68 0.64
N ASP A 105 -13.33 -4.91 0.38
CA ASP A 105 -12.41 -4.00 -0.33
C ASP A 105 -12.22 -4.38 -1.81
N ALA A 106 -12.99 -5.34 -2.31
CA ALA A 106 -12.90 -5.86 -3.67
C ALA A 106 -14.17 -5.56 -4.49
N LEU A 107 -13.98 -5.36 -5.80
CA LEU A 107 -15.04 -5.09 -6.77
C LEU A 107 -14.96 -6.07 -7.94
N SER A 108 -16.10 -6.60 -8.37
CA SER A 108 -16.25 -7.40 -9.57
C SER A 108 -16.12 -6.57 -10.85
N SER A 109 -15.90 -7.22 -12.00
CA SER A 109 -15.92 -6.56 -13.31
C SER A 109 -17.21 -5.78 -13.58
N ALA A 110 -18.34 -6.27 -13.06
CA ALA A 110 -19.65 -5.63 -13.23
C ALA A 110 -19.77 -4.37 -12.37
N GLU A 111 -19.35 -4.45 -11.10
CA GLU A 111 -19.28 -3.28 -10.21
C GLU A 111 -18.32 -2.22 -10.77
N LEU A 112 -17.13 -2.61 -11.24
CA LEU A 112 -16.18 -1.70 -11.87
C LEU A 112 -16.80 -1.00 -13.10
N ALA A 113 -17.47 -1.73 -13.98
CA ALA A 113 -18.15 -1.12 -15.12
C ALA A 113 -19.28 -0.16 -14.70
N LYS A 114 -20.07 -0.51 -13.67
CA LYS A 114 -21.13 0.35 -13.12
C LYS A 114 -20.55 1.63 -12.52
N ILE A 115 -19.56 1.50 -11.63
CA ILE A 115 -18.97 2.61 -10.85
C ILE A 115 -18.20 3.57 -11.75
N THR A 116 -17.40 3.03 -12.68
CA THR A 116 -16.57 3.84 -13.58
C THR A 116 -17.34 4.36 -14.80
N GLU A 117 -18.55 3.84 -15.04
CA GLU A 117 -19.34 4.04 -16.26
C GLU A 117 -18.57 3.77 -17.57
N LYS A 118 -17.50 2.98 -17.51
CA LYS A 118 -16.79 2.52 -18.70
C LYS A 118 -17.45 1.27 -19.26
N ALA A 119 -17.37 1.11 -20.59
CA ALA A 119 -17.86 -0.09 -21.25
C ALA A 119 -17.19 -1.36 -20.67
N ARG A 120 -17.96 -2.44 -20.51
CA ARG A 120 -17.45 -3.72 -19.98
C ARG A 120 -16.21 -4.21 -20.72
N LYS A 121 -16.17 -4.07 -22.05
CA LYS A 121 -15.00 -4.42 -22.88
C LYS A 121 -13.75 -3.61 -22.50
N THR A 122 -13.91 -2.34 -22.16
CA THR A 122 -12.80 -1.50 -21.69
C THR A 122 -12.28 -2.00 -20.35
N ILE A 123 -13.16 -2.34 -19.40
CA ILE A 123 -12.76 -2.93 -18.12
C ILE A 123 -12.01 -4.26 -18.35
N SER A 124 -12.56 -5.15 -19.18
CA SER A 124 -11.94 -6.44 -19.50
C SER A 124 -10.57 -6.33 -20.18
N ASN A 125 -10.30 -5.24 -20.89
CA ASN A 125 -9.01 -4.98 -21.52
C ASN A 125 -7.99 -4.37 -20.56
N GLU A 126 -8.43 -3.58 -19.58
CA GLU A 126 -7.53 -2.88 -18.64
C GLU A 126 -7.15 -3.74 -17.43
N VAL A 127 -8.09 -4.53 -16.91
CA VAL A 127 -7.86 -5.38 -15.72
C VAL A 127 -6.64 -6.31 -15.88
N PRO A 128 -6.46 -7.05 -16.99
CA PRO A 128 -5.29 -7.92 -17.15
C PRO A 128 -3.97 -7.14 -17.11
N LYS A 129 -3.93 -5.93 -17.67
CA LYS A 129 -2.73 -5.08 -17.64
C LYS A 129 -2.39 -4.67 -16.22
N LEU A 130 -3.40 -4.23 -15.46
CA LEU A 130 -3.25 -3.85 -14.05
C LEU A 130 -2.77 -5.02 -13.18
N ILE A 131 -3.21 -6.25 -13.47
CA ILE A 131 -2.72 -7.46 -12.80
C ILE A 131 -1.26 -7.72 -13.15
N THR A 132 -0.90 -7.71 -14.43
CA THR A 132 0.48 -7.92 -14.89
C THR A 132 1.45 -6.89 -14.29
N GLU A 133 1.00 -5.66 -14.10
CA GLU A 133 1.77 -4.59 -13.45
C GLU A 133 1.79 -4.66 -11.92
N GLY A 134 1.07 -5.61 -11.31
CA GLY A 134 0.98 -5.78 -9.86
C GLY A 134 0.19 -4.69 -9.13
N ILE A 135 -0.62 -3.92 -9.85
CA ILE A 135 -1.44 -2.83 -9.27
C ILE A 135 -2.67 -3.38 -8.56
N ILE A 136 -3.30 -4.38 -9.17
CA ILE A 136 -4.46 -5.07 -8.62
C ILE A 136 -4.19 -6.57 -8.56
N GLU A 137 -4.91 -7.26 -7.70
CA GLU A 137 -4.96 -8.72 -7.67
C GLU A 137 -6.40 -9.20 -7.78
N ARG A 138 -6.56 -10.43 -8.28
CA ARG A 138 -7.86 -11.09 -8.41
C ARG A 138 -8.10 -11.99 -7.19
N THR A 139 -9.24 -11.84 -6.54
CA THR A 139 -9.64 -12.67 -5.40
C THR A 139 -10.13 -14.05 -5.87
N ALA A 140 -10.31 -14.99 -4.93
CA ALA A 140 -10.84 -16.33 -5.23
C ALA A 140 -12.27 -16.28 -5.79
N GLU A 141 -13.05 -15.28 -5.37
CA GLU A 141 -14.42 -14.99 -5.81
C GLU A 141 -14.45 -14.32 -7.20
N GLY A 142 -13.27 -14.06 -7.77
CA GLY A 142 -13.12 -13.46 -9.10
C GLY A 142 -13.26 -11.94 -9.12
N GLU A 143 -13.28 -11.30 -7.96
CA GLU A 143 -13.28 -9.84 -7.79
C GLU A 143 -11.85 -9.29 -7.85
N TYR A 144 -11.71 -7.97 -7.83
CA TYR A 144 -10.41 -7.28 -7.89
C TYR A 144 -10.24 -6.35 -6.71
N LYS A 145 -9.03 -6.26 -6.17
CA LYS A 145 -8.66 -5.28 -5.15
C LYS A 145 -7.26 -4.72 -5.41
N LEU A 146 -6.97 -3.54 -4.85
CA LEU A 146 -5.63 -2.95 -4.95
C LEU A 146 -4.62 -3.74 -4.11
N THR A 147 -3.42 -3.91 -4.66
CA THR A 147 -2.26 -4.29 -3.86
C THR A 147 -1.74 -3.07 -3.09
N VAL A 148 -0.82 -3.27 -2.14
CA VAL A 148 -0.13 -2.17 -1.44
C VAL A 148 0.58 -1.24 -2.44
N LEU A 149 1.21 -1.81 -3.48
CA LEU A 149 1.81 -1.05 -4.58
C LEU A 149 0.77 -0.22 -5.34
N GLY A 150 -0.40 -0.83 -5.62
CA GLY A 150 -1.50 -0.15 -6.29
C GLY A 150 -2.05 1.02 -5.51
N ILE A 151 -2.23 0.87 -4.19
CA ILE A 151 -2.66 1.96 -3.30
C ILE A 151 -1.67 3.12 -3.40
N ARG A 152 -0.37 2.85 -3.24
CA ARG A 152 0.69 3.88 -3.31
C ARG A 152 0.68 4.65 -4.63
N LYS A 153 0.67 3.93 -5.77
CA LYS A 153 0.67 4.55 -7.10
C LYS A 153 -0.60 5.36 -7.37
N THR A 154 -1.73 4.90 -6.86
CA THR A 154 -3.01 5.61 -6.99
C THR A 154 -2.99 6.89 -6.16
N GLU A 155 -2.49 6.82 -4.93
CA GLU A 155 -2.30 7.97 -4.04
C GLU A 155 -1.37 9.03 -4.65
N GLU A 156 -0.23 8.62 -5.20
CA GLU A 156 0.74 9.51 -5.86
C GLU A 156 0.12 10.28 -7.02
N LYS A 157 -0.72 9.61 -7.83
CA LYS A 157 -1.44 10.26 -8.94
C LYS A 157 -2.49 11.27 -8.48
N MET A 158 -3.15 11.01 -7.35
CA MET A 158 -4.18 11.92 -6.81
C MET A 158 -3.61 13.24 -6.30
N ALA A 159 -2.32 13.28 -5.95
CA ALA A 159 -1.63 14.50 -5.54
C ALA A 159 -1.33 15.46 -6.72
N CYS A 160 -1.44 14.99 -7.98
CA CYS A 160 -1.16 15.76 -9.19
C CYS A 160 -2.43 16.24 -9.94
N LEU A 161 -3.62 16.02 -9.37
CA LEU A 161 -4.94 16.40 -9.90
C LEU A 161 -5.62 17.43 -9.00
#